data_AF-A0A2J6HWS1-F1
#
_entry.id   AF-A0A2J6HWS1-F1
#
_cell.length_a   1.000
_cell.length_b   1.000
_cell.length_c   1.000
_cell.angle_alpha   90.00
_cell.angle_beta   90.00
_cell.angle_gamma   90.00
#
_symmetry.space_group_name_H-M   'P 1'
#
loop_
_entity.id
_entity.type
_entity.pdbx_description
1 polymer ?
#
loop_
_entity_poly.entity_id
_entity_poly.type
_entity_poly.pdbx_seq_one_letter_code
_entity_poly.pdbx_strand_id
1 'polypeptide(L)'
;MEQPIRIFCENDGTYHDFRVGTTLKAIDNSIVHDLQHPAVGAYVNNSLKELSYQIYKPKHIRFIDITSADGMRMVIRSLQFVMYKAVRDLFPEMEFHVENPVSNGIYCTVRSGRKVLTDDDIAAIRARMQEVVDADIPFIREEMETTKAIKVFEKHGLSEKTPLLKTRGNFYTSVYYLEDTPDYYYGYLVPSTGYLRHFDAVPYYNGMLLRFPSRHHPDQLKPIIKQDKMLSIFAEFNRWQKIVGVTNIGQLNDAVVDGSVSDLIKISEALHEKKVAQIADMIRAKRKKIRVVLISGPSSSGKTTFAKRLGIQLRVAGLQPVKISMDNYFVDRHLTPLDEKGDYDFESLQAIDVELFNEHLLKLMAGEEVELPRFDFQEGKRYFAGDKLKIKKKDIIIVEGIHGLNPGLTSHIDEDAKFKIYVSALTTISIDGHNLIPTTDNRLARRIVRDHKFRGYSAADTISRWGSVRNGEDKNIFPYQENADVMFNSALLYELGVIKQFITPVLESINPGKPEYPEAKRLLKFFSYFLPVPTDEIPPTSLMKEFLGGSSFEYE
;
A
#
# COMPACT_ATOMS: atom_id res chain seq x y z
N MET A 1 30.17 -21.02 -35.61
CA MET A 1 29.09 -21.48 -34.72
C MET A 1 29.06 -20.53 -33.55
N GLU A 2 27.93 -19.88 -33.28
CA GLU A 2 27.76 -19.08 -32.06
C GLU A 2 27.89 -20.02 -30.85
N GLN A 3 28.78 -19.70 -29.91
CA GLN A 3 28.93 -20.50 -28.69
C GLN A 3 27.61 -20.46 -27.91
N PRO A 4 27.13 -21.61 -27.38
CA PRO A 4 25.94 -21.61 -26.55
C PRO A 4 26.18 -20.82 -25.26
N ILE A 5 25.13 -20.17 -24.77
CA ILE A 5 25.09 -19.55 -23.46
C ILE A 5 24.56 -20.57 -22.46
N ARG A 6 25.37 -20.84 -21.45
CA ARG A 6 24.98 -21.64 -20.31
C ARG A 6 24.20 -20.81 -19.30
N ILE A 7 22.98 -21.21 -18.97
CA ILE A 7 22.14 -20.63 -17.92
C ILE A 7 21.95 -21.61 -16.78
N PHE A 8 21.64 -21.11 -15.58
CA PHE A 8 21.17 -21.92 -14.46
C PHE A 8 19.67 -21.65 -14.24
N CYS A 9 18.84 -22.69 -14.22
CA CYS A 9 17.42 -22.57 -13.91
C CYS A 9 17.16 -23.01 -12.46
N GLU A 10 16.67 -22.09 -11.63
CA GLU A 10 16.36 -22.37 -10.22
C GLU A 10 15.14 -23.29 -10.06
N ASN A 11 14.22 -23.30 -11.04
CA ASN A 11 13.00 -24.10 -10.96
C ASN A 11 13.27 -25.61 -11.06
N ASP A 12 14.31 -26.03 -11.79
CA ASP A 12 14.73 -27.44 -11.89
C ASP A 12 16.09 -27.74 -11.26
N GLY A 13 16.83 -26.71 -10.84
CA GLY A 13 18.13 -26.83 -10.19
C GLY A 13 19.28 -27.22 -11.12
N THR A 14 19.12 -27.06 -12.44
CA THR A 14 20.10 -27.54 -13.44
C THR A 14 20.61 -26.45 -14.38
N TYR A 15 21.67 -26.77 -15.11
CA TYR A 15 22.24 -25.89 -16.14
C TYR A 15 21.76 -26.31 -17.53
N HIS A 16 21.42 -25.33 -18.35
CA HIS A 16 20.96 -25.54 -19.72
C HIS A 16 21.75 -24.66 -20.70
N ASP A 17 21.94 -25.15 -21.92
CA ASP A 17 22.66 -24.45 -22.99
C ASP A 17 21.70 -23.98 -24.08
N PHE A 18 21.69 -22.68 -24.33
CA PHE A 18 20.84 -22.06 -25.35
C PHE A 18 21.63 -21.20 -26.32
N ARG A 19 21.03 -20.91 -27.49
CA ARG A 19 21.61 -19.96 -28.43
C ARG A 19 21.58 -18.54 -27.86
N VAL A 20 22.59 -17.73 -28.19
CA VAL A 20 22.59 -16.29 -27.92
C VAL A 20 21.31 -15.64 -28.46
N GLY A 21 20.66 -14.80 -27.66
CA GLY A 21 19.42 -14.11 -28.02
C GLY A 21 18.13 -14.92 -27.81
N THR A 22 18.22 -16.15 -27.28
CA THR A 22 17.02 -16.93 -26.93
C THR A 22 16.19 -16.16 -25.87
N THR A 23 14.87 -16.10 -26.08
CA THR A 23 13.95 -15.44 -25.16
C THR A 23 13.64 -16.31 -23.95
N LEU A 24 13.27 -15.69 -22.82
CA LEU A 24 12.76 -16.42 -21.67
C LEU A 24 11.54 -17.29 -22.01
N LYS A 25 10.68 -16.86 -22.94
CA LYS A 25 9.53 -17.67 -23.40
C LYS A 25 9.97 -18.95 -24.11
N ALA A 26 10.98 -18.87 -24.97
CA ALA A 26 11.50 -20.05 -25.66
C ALA A 26 12.18 -21.01 -24.68
N ILE A 27 12.88 -20.47 -23.67
CA ILE A 27 13.50 -21.25 -22.59
C ILE A 27 12.42 -21.95 -21.75
N ASP A 28 11.40 -21.22 -21.31
CA ASP A 28 10.24 -21.74 -20.57
C ASP A 28 9.59 -22.94 -21.27
N ASN A 29 9.35 -22.82 -22.58
CA ASN A 29 8.77 -23.90 -23.39
C ASN A 29 9.67 -25.14 -23.55
N SER A 30 10.97 -25.01 -23.29
CA SER A 30 11.97 -26.08 -23.47
C SER A 30 12.38 -26.78 -22.17
N ILE A 31 12.03 -26.21 -21.02
CA ILE A 31 12.37 -26.71 -19.70
C ILE A 31 11.10 -27.25 -19.04
N VAL A 32 11.20 -28.38 -18.37
CA VAL A 32 10.13 -28.91 -17.54
C VAL A 32 10.33 -28.38 -16.11
N HIS A 33 9.36 -27.62 -15.61
CA HIS A 33 9.34 -27.11 -14.24
C HIS A 33 7.96 -27.33 -13.59
N ASP A 34 7.89 -27.12 -12.28
CA ASP A 34 6.77 -27.47 -11.40
C ASP A 34 5.76 -26.33 -11.16
N LEU A 35 5.76 -25.28 -12.01
CA LEU A 35 4.81 -24.20 -11.89
C LEU A 35 3.36 -24.70 -12.04
N GLN A 36 2.48 -24.26 -11.15
CA GLN A 36 1.07 -24.68 -11.13
C GLN A 36 0.26 -24.01 -12.24
N HIS A 37 0.71 -22.84 -12.67
CA HIS A 37 0.11 -22.07 -13.75
C HIS A 37 1.16 -21.67 -14.79
N PRO A 38 0.76 -21.26 -16.01
CA PRO A 38 1.70 -20.80 -17.02
C PRO A 38 2.62 -19.69 -16.49
N ALA A 39 3.91 -19.77 -16.84
CA ALA A 39 4.85 -18.72 -16.49
C ALA A 39 4.37 -17.37 -17.05
N VAL A 40 4.38 -16.36 -16.20
CA VAL A 40 4.01 -14.97 -16.56
C VAL A 40 5.25 -14.09 -16.70
N GLY A 41 6.36 -14.47 -16.07
CA GLY A 41 7.64 -13.76 -16.09
C GLY A 41 8.75 -14.59 -15.45
N ALA A 42 9.93 -13.99 -15.27
CA ALA A 42 11.02 -14.62 -14.53
C ALA A 42 11.91 -13.59 -13.82
N TYR A 43 12.58 -14.02 -12.75
CA TYR A 43 13.73 -13.31 -12.21
C TYR A 43 14.98 -13.72 -12.98
N VAL A 44 15.71 -12.75 -13.50
CA VAL A 44 17.02 -12.93 -14.15
C VAL A 44 18.07 -12.23 -13.29
N ASN A 45 18.95 -12.99 -12.63
CA ASN A 45 19.86 -12.50 -11.60
C ASN A 45 19.12 -11.60 -10.59
N ASN A 46 18.06 -12.13 -9.97
CA ASN A 46 17.22 -11.43 -8.99
C ASN A 46 16.50 -10.17 -9.50
N SER A 47 16.42 -9.96 -10.83
CA SER A 47 15.73 -8.83 -11.43
C SER A 47 14.56 -9.33 -12.25
N LEU A 48 13.34 -8.90 -11.94
CA LEU A 48 12.14 -9.29 -12.68
C LEU A 48 12.28 -8.90 -14.17
N LYS A 49 11.82 -9.79 -15.06
CA LYS A 49 11.78 -9.64 -16.51
C LYS A 49 10.52 -10.30 -17.09
N GLU A 50 10.02 -9.70 -18.15
CA GLU A 50 8.98 -10.26 -19.05
C GLU A 50 9.52 -11.44 -19.87
N LEU A 51 8.65 -12.33 -20.33
CA LEU A 51 9.08 -13.51 -21.07
C LEU A 51 9.67 -13.22 -22.47
N SER A 52 9.46 -12.02 -23.02
CA SER A 52 10.09 -11.58 -24.27
C SER A 52 11.57 -11.20 -24.09
N TYR A 53 12.07 -11.09 -22.85
CA TYR A 53 13.46 -10.75 -22.57
C TYR A 53 14.44 -11.77 -23.17
N GLN A 54 15.44 -11.27 -23.89
CA GLN A 54 16.46 -12.06 -24.57
C GLN A 54 17.75 -12.18 -23.74
N ILE A 55 18.36 -13.36 -23.79
CA ILE A 55 19.57 -13.66 -23.02
C ILE A 55 20.81 -13.59 -23.91
N TYR A 56 21.76 -12.74 -23.50
CA TYR A 56 23.02 -12.52 -24.21
C TYR A 56 24.28 -12.91 -23.42
N LYS A 57 24.12 -13.27 -22.14
CA LYS A 57 25.21 -13.68 -21.24
C LYS A 57 24.70 -14.76 -20.29
N PRO A 58 25.56 -15.57 -19.65
CA PRO A 58 25.15 -16.49 -18.59
C PRO A 58 24.34 -15.80 -17.49
N LYS A 59 23.26 -16.46 -17.04
CA LYS A 59 22.32 -15.95 -16.04
C LYS A 59 21.80 -17.06 -15.14
N HIS A 60 21.38 -16.66 -13.93
CA HIS A 60 20.48 -17.42 -13.07
C HIS A 60 19.05 -16.97 -13.36
N ILE A 61 18.15 -17.93 -13.57
CA ILE A 61 16.77 -17.70 -13.97
C ILE A 61 15.83 -18.43 -13.03
N ARG A 62 14.78 -17.75 -12.57
CA ARG A 62 13.65 -18.36 -11.88
C ARG A 62 12.34 -17.88 -12.49
N PHE A 63 11.65 -18.77 -13.19
CA PHE A 63 10.29 -18.52 -13.68
C PHE A 63 9.31 -18.39 -12.53
N ILE A 64 8.30 -17.54 -12.75
CA ILE A 64 7.22 -17.29 -11.82
C ILE A 64 5.88 -17.34 -12.55
N ASP A 65 4.86 -17.78 -11.82
CA ASP A 65 3.47 -17.78 -12.26
C ASP A 65 2.64 -16.75 -11.46
N ILE A 66 1.32 -16.77 -11.67
CA ILE A 66 0.35 -15.89 -11.02
C ILE A 66 0.32 -15.99 -9.49
N THR A 67 0.79 -17.10 -8.91
CA THR A 67 0.80 -17.31 -7.45
C THR A 67 1.88 -16.49 -6.75
N SER A 68 2.88 -16.02 -7.50
CA SER A 68 3.90 -15.11 -7.01
C SER A 68 3.38 -13.68 -6.84
N ALA A 69 3.94 -12.92 -5.90
CA ALA A 69 3.57 -11.51 -5.69
C ALA A 69 3.78 -10.66 -6.96
N ASP A 70 4.91 -10.85 -7.64
CA ASP A 70 5.22 -10.12 -8.88
C ASP A 70 4.36 -10.61 -10.06
N GLY A 71 4.06 -11.90 -10.15
CA GLY A 71 3.15 -12.44 -11.16
C GLY A 71 1.74 -11.85 -11.05
N MET A 72 1.16 -11.80 -9.85
CA MET A 72 -0.13 -11.14 -9.63
C MET A 72 -0.08 -9.65 -10.00
N ARG A 73 1.02 -8.94 -9.67
CA ARG A 73 1.21 -7.53 -10.08
C ARG A 73 1.30 -7.37 -11.60
N MET A 74 1.85 -8.34 -12.34
CA MET A 74 1.87 -8.35 -13.81
C MET A 74 0.45 -8.54 -14.37
N VAL A 75 -0.32 -9.47 -13.82
CA VAL A 75 -1.74 -9.72 -14.19
C VAL A 75 -2.59 -8.48 -13.98
N ILE A 76 -2.52 -7.85 -12.79
CA ILE A 76 -3.33 -6.65 -12.47
C ILE A 76 -3.04 -5.51 -13.44
N ARG A 77 -1.76 -5.24 -13.74
CA ARG A 77 -1.38 -4.18 -14.70
C ARG A 77 -1.87 -4.46 -16.11
N SER A 78 -1.80 -5.72 -16.51
CA SER A 78 -2.26 -6.13 -17.84
C SER A 78 -3.78 -6.01 -17.96
N LEU A 79 -4.53 -6.31 -16.89
CA LEU A 79 -5.98 -6.06 -16.81
C LEU A 79 -6.32 -4.57 -16.86
N GLN A 80 -5.55 -3.71 -16.18
CA GLN A 80 -5.69 -2.26 -16.28
C GLN A 80 -5.51 -1.79 -17.73
N PHE A 81 -4.55 -2.36 -18.46
CA PHE A 81 -4.34 -2.03 -19.87
C PHE A 81 -5.48 -2.51 -20.77
N VAL A 82 -5.97 -3.72 -20.58
CA VAL A 82 -7.15 -4.23 -21.30
C VAL A 82 -8.39 -3.37 -21.04
N MET A 83 -8.59 -2.95 -19.78
CA MET A 83 -9.68 -2.04 -19.43
C MET A 83 -9.51 -0.67 -20.09
N TYR A 84 -8.30 -0.12 -20.09
CA TYR A 84 -8.00 1.14 -20.79
C TYR A 84 -8.29 1.03 -22.29
N LYS A 85 -7.83 -0.03 -22.95
CA LYS A 85 -8.12 -0.32 -24.37
C LYS A 85 -9.63 -0.40 -24.62
N ALA A 86 -10.36 -1.16 -23.80
CA ALA A 86 -11.80 -1.31 -23.94
C ALA A 86 -12.55 0.02 -23.78
N VAL A 87 -12.16 0.85 -22.81
CA VAL A 87 -12.73 2.20 -22.65
C VAL A 87 -12.39 3.07 -23.85
N ARG A 88 -11.15 3.02 -24.36
CA ARG A 88 -10.72 3.82 -25.52
C ARG A 88 -11.45 3.43 -26.81
N ASP A 89 -11.69 2.13 -27.02
CA ASP A 89 -12.41 1.61 -28.18
C ASP A 89 -13.88 2.09 -28.20
N LEU A 90 -14.53 2.11 -27.04
CA LEU A 90 -15.94 2.47 -26.91
C LEU A 90 -16.17 3.98 -26.73
N PHE A 91 -15.25 4.65 -26.04
CA PHE A 91 -15.37 6.03 -25.58
C PHE A 91 -14.07 6.81 -25.78
N PRO A 92 -13.63 7.05 -27.04
CA PRO A 92 -12.31 7.63 -27.34
C PRO A 92 -12.09 9.05 -26.78
N GLU A 93 -13.17 9.80 -26.52
CA GLU A 93 -13.14 11.16 -25.98
C GLU A 93 -13.19 11.21 -24.44
N MET A 94 -13.21 10.05 -23.77
CA MET A 94 -13.27 9.97 -22.31
C MET A 94 -11.92 9.63 -21.70
N GLU A 95 -11.62 10.24 -20.56
CA GLU A 95 -10.44 9.94 -19.77
C GLU A 95 -10.71 8.79 -18.81
N PHE A 96 -9.90 7.74 -18.92
CA PHE A 96 -9.87 6.63 -17.98
C PHE A 96 -8.85 6.92 -16.88
N HIS A 97 -9.28 6.78 -15.63
CA HIS A 97 -8.40 6.91 -14.46
C HIS A 97 -8.54 5.68 -13.59
N VAL A 98 -7.40 5.07 -13.29
CA VAL A 98 -7.27 4.04 -12.25
C VAL A 98 -7.10 4.79 -10.93
N GLU A 99 -7.96 4.51 -9.95
CA GLU A 99 -8.03 5.30 -8.71
C GLU A 99 -7.51 4.51 -7.51
N ASN A 100 -8.36 3.85 -6.72
CA ASN A 100 -7.95 3.29 -5.44
C ASN A 100 -8.29 1.80 -5.31
N PRO A 101 -7.41 0.98 -4.69
CA PRO A 101 -7.77 -0.39 -4.35
C PRO A 101 -8.87 -0.40 -3.27
N VAL A 102 -9.97 -1.09 -3.54
CA VAL A 102 -11.14 -1.16 -2.65
C VAL A 102 -11.91 -2.43 -2.95
N SER A 103 -12.62 -2.99 -1.96
CA SER A 103 -13.55 -4.12 -2.17
C SER A 103 -12.94 -5.31 -2.92
N ASN A 104 -11.69 -5.67 -2.61
CA ASN A 104 -10.92 -6.72 -3.30
C ASN A 104 -10.74 -6.52 -4.82
N GLY A 105 -10.83 -5.27 -5.29
CA GLY A 105 -10.60 -4.87 -6.66
C GLY A 105 -9.95 -3.49 -6.72
N ILE A 106 -10.03 -2.85 -7.88
CA ILE A 106 -9.56 -1.49 -8.11
C ILE A 106 -10.73 -0.65 -8.61
N TYR A 107 -11.00 0.44 -7.91
CA TYR A 107 -11.96 1.43 -8.37
C TYR A 107 -11.37 2.21 -9.53
N CYS A 108 -12.12 2.29 -10.62
CA CYS A 108 -11.78 3.03 -11.82
C CYS A 108 -12.88 4.03 -12.14
N THR A 109 -12.50 5.17 -12.71
CA THR A 109 -13.46 6.15 -13.20
C THR A 109 -13.20 6.48 -14.66
N VAL A 110 -14.26 6.72 -15.40
CA VAL A 110 -14.22 7.23 -16.76
C VAL A 110 -14.94 8.56 -16.76
N ARG A 111 -14.26 9.62 -17.20
CA ARG A 111 -14.78 10.99 -17.09
C ARG A 111 -14.67 11.70 -18.43
N SER A 112 -15.75 12.41 -18.78
CA SER A 112 -15.73 13.48 -19.78
C SER A 112 -16.76 14.53 -19.36
N GLY A 113 -16.29 15.66 -18.86
CA GLY A 113 -17.14 16.70 -18.28
C GLY A 113 -18.03 16.18 -17.14
N ARG A 114 -19.35 16.23 -17.34
CA ARG A 114 -20.37 15.77 -16.36
C ARG A 114 -20.93 14.38 -16.65
N LYS A 115 -20.52 13.71 -17.73
CA LYS A 115 -21.05 12.39 -18.09
C LYS A 115 -20.50 11.34 -17.11
N VAL A 116 -21.41 10.56 -16.53
CA VAL A 116 -21.12 9.38 -15.70
C VAL A 116 -21.52 8.16 -16.52
N LEU A 117 -20.75 7.07 -16.40
CA LEU A 117 -21.10 5.80 -17.04
C LEU A 117 -22.41 5.26 -16.47
N THR A 118 -23.25 4.73 -17.34
CA THR A 118 -24.41 3.93 -16.98
C THR A 118 -24.01 2.48 -16.73
N ASP A 119 -24.88 1.69 -16.10
CA ASP A 119 -24.65 0.26 -15.91
C ASP A 119 -24.50 -0.47 -17.26
N ASP A 120 -25.22 -0.04 -18.29
CA ASP A 120 -25.10 -0.55 -19.67
C ASP A 120 -23.74 -0.21 -20.29
N ASP A 121 -23.22 0.99 -20.05
CA ASP A 121 -21.87 1.37 -20.51
C ASP A 121 -20.80 0.48 -19.85
N ILE A 122 -20.95 0.16 -18.55
CA ILE A 122 -20.02 -0.71 -17.83
C ILE A 122 -20.13 -2.16 -18.32
N ALA A 123 -21.33 -2.63 -18.62
CA ALA A 123 -21.55 -3.94 -19.24
C ALA A 123 -20.90 -4.02 -20.63
N ALA A 124 -20.98 -2.95 -21.43
CA ALA A 124 -20.31 -2.86 -22.72
C ALA A 124 -18.78 -2.87 -22.59
N ILE A 125 -18.23 -2.14 -21.62
CA ILE A 125 -16.78 -2.19 -21.31
C ILE A 125 -16.36 -3.61 -20.94
N ARG A 126 -17.11 -4.28 -20.05
CA ARG A 126 -16.83 -5.67 -19.66
C ARG A 126 -16.84 -6.61 -20.86
N ALA A 127 -17.84 -6.51 -21.73
CA ALA A 127 -17.95 -7.32 -22.94
C ALA A 127 -16.74 -7.08 -23.86
N ARG A 128 -16.37 -5.81 -24.08
CA ARG A 128 -15.20 -5.46 -24.89
C ARG A 128 -13.89 -5.96 -24.31
N MET A 129 -13.72 -5.92 -22.98
CA MET A 129 -12.56 -6.53 -22.31
C MET A 129 -12.50 -8.03 -22.56
N GLN A 130 -13.64 -8.74 -22.52
CA GLN A 130 -13.69 -10.18 -22.78
C GLN A 130 -13.29 -10.49 -24.23
N GLU A 131 -13.79 -9.73 -25.20
CA GLU A 131 -13.38 -9.88 -26.62
C GLU A 131 -11.87 -9.73 -26.80
N VAL A 132 -11.26 -8.73 -26.14
CA VAL A 132 -9.81 -8.48 -26.19
C VAL A 132 -9.02 -9.63 -25.54
N VAL A 133 -9.53 -10.22 -24.46
CA VAL A 133 -8.91 -11.38 -23.80
C VAL A 133 -9.03 -12.65 -24.63
N ASP A 134 -10.21 -12.91 -25.21
CA ASP A 134 -10.49 -14.09 -26.04
C ASP A 134 -9.67 -14.08 -27.34
N ALA A 135 -9.31 -12.89 -27.83
CA ALA A 135 -8.45 -12.73 -29.00
C ALA A 135 -6.95 -13.02 -28.74
N ASP A 136 -6.53 -13.24 -27.49
CA ASP A 136 -5.15 -13.53 -27.08
C ASP A 136 -4.10 -12.60 -27.70
N ILE A 137 -4.37 -11.30 -27.66
CA ILE A 137 -3.56 -10.26 -28.29
C ILE A 137 -2.24 -10.10 -27.51
N PRO A 138 -1.08 -10.10 -28.18
CA PRO A 138 0.21 -9.93 -27.51
C PRO A 138 0.41 -8.50 -27.01
N PHE A 139 1.01 -8.36 -25.81
CA PHE A 139 1.52 -7.08 -25.34
C PHE A 139 2.91 -6.83 -25.92
N ILE A 140 3.03 -5.85 -26.82
CA ILE A 140 4.30 -5.54 -27.48
C ILE A 140 5.02 -4.42 -26.73
N ARG A 141 6.25 -4.67 -26.28
CA ARG A 141 7.08 -3.67 -25.61
C ARG A 141 8.15 -3.14 -26.55
N GLU A 142 8.17 -1.83 -26.74
CA GLU A 142 9.22 -1.15 -27.48
C GLU A 142 10.02 -0.23 -26.56
N GLU A 143 11.34 -0.24 -26.71
CA GLU A 143 12.23 0.72 -26.07
C GLU A 143 12.59 1.81 -27.07
N MET A 144 12.32 3.06 -26.71
CA MET A 144 12.56 4.22 -27.57
C MET A 144 13.04 5.42 -26.77
N GLU A 145 13.60 6.41 -27.45
CA GLU A 145 14.00 7.66 -26.83
C GLU A 145 12.82 8.29 -26.07
N THR A 146 13.08 8.75 -24.85
CA THR A 146 12.03 9.32 -23.99
C THR A 146 11.33 10.51 -24.65
N THR A 147 12.05 11.32 -25.43
CA THR A 147 11.48 12.42 -26.22
C THR A 147 10.49 11.94 -27.29
N LYS A 148 10.73 10.76 -27.89
CA LYS A 148 9.82 10.11 -28.84
C LYS A 148 8.62 9.51 -28.10
N ALA A 149 8.84 8.83 -26.98
CA ALA A 149 7.76 8.28 -26.15
C ALA A 149 6.78 9.36 -25.69
N ILE A 150 7.29 10.52 -25.25
CA ILE A 150 6.47 11.68 -24.89
C ILE A 150 5.54 12.09 -26.04
N LYS A 151 6.07 12.22 -27.27
CA LYS A 151 5.26 12.56 -28.44
C LYS A 151 4.20 11.49 -28.76
N VAL A 152 4.51 10.21 -28.55
CA VAL A 152 3.54 9.11 -28.70
C VAL A 152 2.40 9.29 -27.71
N PHE A 153 2.70 9.54 -26.43
CA PHE A 153 1.67 9.73 -25.41
C PHE A 153 0.83 10.99 -25.65
N GLU A 154 1.46 12.13 -25.97
CA GLU A 154 0.75 13.37 -26.30
C GLU A 154 -0.22 13.21 -27.48
N LYS A 155 0.21 12.53 -28.55
CA LYS A 155 -0.66 12.21 -29.71
C LYS A 155 -1.87 11.38 -29.32
N HIS A 156 -1.74 10.56 -28.27
CA HIS A 156 -2.78 9.65 -27.81
C HIS A 156 -3.58 10.19 -26.62
N GLY A 157 -3.43 11.47 -26.27
CA GLY A 157 -4.16 12.12 -25.18
C GLY A 157 -3.61 11.82 -23.78
N LEU A 158 -2.43 11.19 -23.68
CA LEU A 158 -1.78 10.78 -22.43
C LEU A 158 -0.71 11.78 -21.96
N SER A 159 -1.01 13.08 -22.10
CA SER A 159 -0.07 14.18 -21.82
C SER A 159 0.32 14.32 -20.34
N GLU A 160 -0.49 13.78 -19.43
CA GLU A 160 -0.25 13.75 -17.98
C GLU A 160 0.99 12.95 -17.59
N LYS A 161 1.48 12.04 -18.45
CA LYS A 161 2.71 11.27 -18.22
C LYS A 161 3.97 12.10 -18.48
N THR A 162 3.86 13.20 -19.23
CA THR A 162 5.01 13.99 -19.68
C THR A 162 5.87 14.54 -18.52
N PRO A 163 5.32 15.17 -17.47
CA PRO A 163 6.11 15.65 -16.33
C PRO A 163 6.93 14.56 -15.66
N LEU A 164 6.31 13.38 -15.45
CA LEU A 164 6.99 12.22 -14.86
C LEU A 164 8.17 11.76 -15.74
N LEU A 165 7.94 11.63 -17.04
CA LEU A 165 8.98 11.15 -17.97
C LEU A 165 10.15 12.15 -18.09
N LYS A 166 9.86 13.45 -18.07
CA LYS A 166 10.89 14.51 -18.07
C LYS A 166 11.74 14.49 -16.80
N THR A 167 11.10 14.41 -15.63
CA THR A 167 11.78 14.48 -14.32
C THR A 167 12.55 13.21 -13.97
N ARG A 168 12.17 12.07 -14.54
CA ARG A 168 12.90 10.79 -14.37
C ARG A 168 14.30 10.78 -14.99
N GLY A 169 14.55 11.61 -16.02
CA GLY A 169 15.89 11.79 -16.60
C GLY A 169 16.46 10.59 -17.37
N ASN A 170 15.65 9.59 -17.71
CA ASN A 170 16.11 8.44 -18.52
C ASN A 170 16.15 8.80 -20.00
N PHE A 171 17.23 8.40 -20.71
CA PHE A 171 17.32 8.56 -22.16
C PHE A 171 16.29 7.72 -22.93
N TYR A 172 15.97 6.54 -22.42
CA TYR A 172 15.03 5.60 -23.05
C TYR A 172 13.87 5.27 -22.11
N THR A 173 12.69 5.11 -22.71
CA THR A 173 11.46 4.72 -22.04
C THR A 173 10.83 3.55 -22.79
N SER A 174 10.31 2.59 -22.03
CA SER A 174 9.53 1.48 -22.58
C SER A 174 8.08 1.88 -22.77
N VAL A 175 7.58 1.73 -23.99
CA VAL A 175 6.16 1.89 -24.34
C VAL A 175 5.60 0.50 -24.61
N TYR A 176 4.46 0.19 -24.00
CA TYR A 176 3.70 -1.01 -24.33
C TYR A 176 2.61 -0.67 -25.34
N TYR A 177 2.36 -1.58 -26.26
CA TYR A 177 1.30 -1.51 -27.24
C TYR A 177 0.39 -2.72 -27.09
N LEU A 178 -0.91 -2.44 -27.12
CA LEU A 178 -1.95 -3.43 -27.35
C LEU A 178 -2.61 -3.04 -28.67
N GLU A 179 -2.19 -3.70 -29.75
CA GLU A 179 -2.44 -3.28 -31.13
C GLU A 179 -1.94 -1.84 -31.39
N ASP A 180 -2.83 -0.91 -31.68
CA ASP A 180 -2.57 0.49 -31.97
C ASP A 180 -2.55 1.39 -30.71
N THR A 181 -2.91 0.84 -29.55
CA THR A 181 -3.06 1.62 -28.31
C THR A 181 -1.76 1.60 -27.49
N PRO A 182 -1.07 2.74 -27.31
CA PRO A 182 0.13 2.82 -26.49
C PRO A 182 -0.19 3.15 -25.03
N ASP A 183 0.65 2.66 -24.12
CA ASP A 183 0.66 3.10 -22.74
C ASP A 183 2.03 2.84 -22.07
N TYR A 184 2.17 3.38 -20.86
CA TYR A 184 3.30 3.19 -19.98
C TYR A 184 2.86 2.48 -18.70
N TYR A 185 3.63 1.48 -18.27
CA TYR A 185 3.39 0.79 -17.01
C TYR A 185 4.63 0.75 -16.11
N TYR A 186 4.41 1.00 -14.82
CA TYR A 186 5.40 0.78 -13.76
C TYR A 186 5.58 -0.72 -13.51
N GLY A 187 6.31 -1.41 -14.39
CA GLY A 187 6.53 -2.86 -14.26
C GLY A 187 6.54 -3.59 -15.60
N TYR A 188 6.32 -4.89 -15.54
CA TYR A 188 6.13 -5.74 -16.72
C TYR A 188 4.68 -6.22 -16.79
N LEU A 189 4.27 -6.59 -18.00
CA LEU A 189 2.97 -7.15 -18.31
C LEU A 189 3.10 -8.66 -18.56
N VAL A 190 1.98 -9.37 -18.51
CA VAL A 190 1.93 -10.77 -18.97
C VAL A 190 2.17 -10.83 -20.49
N PRO A 191 2.49 -12.01 -21.08
CA PRO A 191 2.84 -12.09 -22.50
C PRO A 191 1.73 -11.65 -23.47
N SER A 192 0.47 -11.99 -23.18
CA SER A 192 -0.70 -11.70 -24.02
C SER A 192 -1.98 -11.63 -23.19
N THR A 193 -3.05 -11.08 -23.77
CA THR A 193 -4.33 -10.90 -23.07
C THR A 193 -4.98 -12.24 -22.67
N GLY A 194 -4.67 -13.35 -23.35
CA GLY A 194 -5.21 -14.69 -23.00
C GLY A 194 -4.72 -15.26 -21.67
N TYR A 195 -3.73 -14.61 -21.03
CA TYR A 195 -3.33 -14.89 -19.65
C TYR A 195 -4.32 -14.33 -18.61
N LEU A 196 -5.26 -13.47 -19.01
CA LEU A 196 -6.14 -12.71 -18.13
C LEU A 196 -7.53 -13.33 -18.03
N ARG A 197 -7.60 -14.63 -17.73
CA ARG A 197 -8.84 -15.42 -17.82
C ARG A 197 -9.90 -15.11 -16.77
N HIS A 198 -9.48 -14.59 -15.61
CA HIS A 198 -10.35 -14.35 -14.48
C HIS A 198 -10.36 -12.86 -14.15
N PHE A 199 -11.42 -12.18 -14.57
CA PHE A 199 -11.69 -10.80 -14.20
C PHE A 199 -13.18 -10.51 -14.27
N ASP A 200 -13.58 -9.36 -13.73
CA ASP A 200 -14.92 -8.82 -13.88
C ASP A 200 -14.86 -7.29 -13.79
N ALA A 201 -15.82 -6.61 -14.40
CA ALA A 201 -16.00 -5.17 -14.30
C ALA A 201 -17.47 -4.91 -13.99
N VAL A 202 -17.73 -4.31 -12.82
CA VAL A 202 -19.09 -4.12 -12.31
C VAL A 202 -19.33 -2.67 -11.90
N PRO A 203 -20.59 -2.19 -11.98
CA PRO A 203 -20.96 -0.91 -11.41
C PRO A 203 -20.57 -0.84 -9.94
N TYR A 204 -19.93 0.26 -9.57
CA TYR A 204 -19.54 0.50 -8.19
C TYR A 204 -19.58 2.01 -7.92
N TYR A 205 -20.60 2.47 -7.21
CA TYR A 205 -20.86 3.88 -6.96
C TYR A 205 -20.96 4.69 -8.27
N ASN A 206 -20.18 5.76 -8.43
CA ASN A 206 -20.19 6.62 -9.61
C ASN A 206 -19.11 6.22 -10.63
N GLY A 207 -18.65 4.97 -10.57
CA GLY A 207 -17.62 4.43 -11.44
C GLY A 207 -17.77 2.92 -11.54
N MET A 208 -16.66 2.22 -11.71
CA MET A 208 -16.65 0.76 -11.84
C MET A 208 -15.56 0.14 -10.99
N LEU A 209 -15.78 -1.11 -10.60
CA LEU A 209 -14.81 -1.92 -9.88
C LEU A 209 -14.22 -2.96 -10.84
N LEU A 210 -12.93 -2.83 -11.14
CA LEU A 210 -12.14 -3.88 -11.79
C LEU A 210 -11.82 -4.96 -10.76
N ARG A 211 -12.33 -6.17 -10.98
CA ARG A 211 -12.16 -7.33 -10.11
C ARG A 211 -11.19 -8.32 -10.75
N PHE A 212 -10.37 -8.94 -9.90
CA PHE A 212 -9.37 -9.93 -10.29
C PHE A 212 -9.20 -10.95 -9.16
N PRO A 213 -8.63 -12.13 -9.44
CA PRO A 213 -8.43 -13.16 -8.43
C PRO A 213 -7.34 -12.77 -7.43
N SER A 214 -7.10 -13.64 -6.45
CA SER A 214 -5.96 -13.48 -5.54
C SER A 214 -4.87 -14.49 -5.86
N ARG A 215 -3.62 -14.17 -5.57
CA ARG A 215 -2.48 -15.10 -5.77
C ARG A 215 -2.63 -16.45 -5.04
N HIS A 216 -3.45 -16.52 -3.99
CA HIS A 216 -3.72 -17.75 -3.23
C HIS A 216 -4.85 -18.59 -3.83
N HIS A 217 -5.73 -17.95 -4.62
CA HIS A 217 -6.85 -18.57 -5.33
C HIS A 217 -6.96 -17.92 -6.72
N PRO A 218 -6.03 -18.24 -7.64
CA PRO A 218 -5.89 -17.55 -8.93
C PRO A 218 -7.07 -17.76 -9.89
N ASP A 219 -7.90 -18.77 -9.63
CA ASP A 219 -9.07 -19.09 -10.47
C ASP A 219 -10.40 -18.54 -9.89
N GLN A 220 -10.34 -17.79 -8.77
CA GLN A 220 -11.54 -17.33 -8.05
C GLN A 220 -11.51 -15.84 -7.73
N LEU A 221 -12.58 -15.14 -8.12
CA LEU A 221 -12.80 -13.75 -7.75
C LEU A 221 -13.27 -13.65 -6.30
N LYS A 222 -12.65 -12.76 -5.52
CA LYS A 222 -13.10 -12.46 -4.17
C LYS A 222 -14.48 -11.76 -4.17
N PRO A 223 -15.28 -11.95 -3.12
CA PRO A 223 -16.55 -11.26 -2.98
C PRO A 223 -16.35 -9.74 -2.90
N ILE A 224 -17.35 -9.01 -3.39
CA ILE A 224 -17.44 -7.56 -3.23
C ILE A 224 -17.80 -7.29 -1.77
N ILE A 225 -17.03 -6.41 -1.12
CA ILE A 225 -17.25 -6.00 0.26
C ILE A 225 -17.58 -4.51 0.23
N LYS A 226 -18.72 -4.16 0.81
CA LYS A 226 -19.17 -2.78 0.92
C LYS A 226 -18.22 -1.99 1.83
N GLN A 227 -17.64 -0.90 1.30
CA GLN A 227 -16.60 -0.09 1.96
C GLN A 227 -16.86 1.41 1.82
N ASP A 228 -18.00 1.88 2.31
CA ASP A 228 -18.50 3.25 2.16
C ASP A 228 -17.57 4.27 2.81
N LYS A 229 -17.02 3.96 3.99
CA LYS A 229 -16.13 4.88 4.71
C LYS A 229 -14.80 5.01 3.99
N MET A 230 -14.23 3.90 3.51
CA MET A 230 -13.02 3.95 2.69
C MET A 230 -13.19 4.83 1.44
N LEU A 231 -14.30 4.69 0.71
CA LEU A 231 -14.58 5.51 -0.46
C LEU A 231 -14.76 6.99 -0.10
N SER A 232 -15.40 7.29 1.02
CA SER A 232 -15.55 8.67 1.49
C SER A 232 -14.18 9.32 1.78
N ILE A 233 -13.21 8.55 2.27
CA ILE A 233 -11.84 9.01 2.50
C ILE A 233 -11.09 9.24 1.19
N PHE A 234 -11.23 8.33 0.21
CA PHE A 234 -10.64 8.55 -1.11
C PHE A 234 -11.22 9.81 -1.78
N ALA A 235 -12.55 10.02 -1.69
CA ALA A 235 -13.19 11.24 -2.20
C ALA A 235 -12.72 12.51 -1.45
N GLU A 236 -12.51 12.44 -0.13
CA GLU A 236 -11.92 13.53 0.65
C GLU A 236 -10.50 13.86 0.18
N PHE A 237 -9.64 12.86 0.02
CA PHE A 237 -8.25 13.07 -0.37
C PHE A 237 -8.10 13.49 -1.84
N ASN A 238 -8.97 13.02 -2.74
CA ASN A 238 -9.02 13.51 -4.11
C ASN A 238 -9.39 15.01 -4.16
N ARG A 239 -10.17 15.52 -3.18
CA ARG A 239 -10.39 16.97 -3.04
C ARG A 239 -9.14 17.67 -2.49
N TRP A 240 -8.43 17.05 -1.54
CA TRP A 240 -7.19 17.62 -0.98
C TRP A 240 -6.10 17.73 -2.04
N GLN A 241 -5.94 16.73 -2.90
CA GLN A 241 -5.04 16.79 -4.05
C GLN A 241 -5.32 17.98 -4.96
N LYS A 242 -6.60 18.28 -5.22
CA LYS A 242 -7.01 19.47 -6.00
C LYS A 242 -6.69 20.78 -5.29
N ILE A 243 -6.85 20.84 -3.97
CA ILE A 243 -6.49 22.02 -3.16
C ILE A 243 -4.98 22.25 -3.17
N VAL A 244 -4.21 21.16 -3.05
CA VAL A 244 -2.75 21.18 -2.98
C VAL A 244 -2.12 21.37 -4.37
N GLY A 245 -2.81 20.98 -5.44
CA GLY A 245 -2.34 21.10 -6.81
C GLY A 245 -1.51 19.91 -7.31
N VAL A 246 -1.53 18.77 -6.60
CA VAL A 246 -0.76 17.57 -6.94
C VAL A 246 -1.61 16.32 -6.83
N THR A 247 -1.73 15.58 -7.93
CA THR A 247 -2.44 14.30 -8.03
C THR A 247 -1.50 13.14 -8.43
N ASN A 248 -0.34 13.42 -9.03
CA ASN A 248 0.63 12.41 -9.43
C ASN A 248 2.10 12.81 -9.14
N ILE A 249 3.01 11.83 -9.26
CA ILE A 249 4.44 12.03 -9.01
C ILE A 249 5.05 13.09 -9.93
N GLY A 250 4.63 13.17 -11.20
CA GLY A 250 5.16 14.15 -12.14
C GLY A 250 4.94 15.60 -11.65
N GLN A 251 3.73 15.90 -11.18
CA GLN A 251 3.39 17.20 -10.59
C GLN A 251 4.11 17.45 -9.26
N LEU A 252 4.28 16.42 -8.42
CA LEU A 252 5.10 16.55 -7.21
C LEU A 252 6.55 16.89 -7.55
N ASN A 253 7.11 16.26 -8.58
CA ASN A 253 8.48 16.53 -9.03
C ASN A 253 8.61 17.94 -9.59
N ASP A 254 7.63 18.41 -10.38
CA ASP A 254 7.60 19.79 -10.87
C ASP A 254 7.61 20.78 -9.69
N ALA A 255 6.81 20.53 -8.65
CA ALA A 255 6.78 21.34 -7.44
C ALA A 255 8.13 21.35 -6.68
N VAL A 256 8.90 20.27 -6.76
CA VAL A 256 10.28 20.23 -6.22
C VAL A 256 11.22 21.09 -7.07
N VAL A 257 11.11 21.02 -8.40
CA VAL A 257 11.97 21.75 -9.33
C VAL A 257 11.73 23.26 -9.26
N ASP A 258 10.48 23.69 -9.17
CA ASP A 258 10.12 25.12 -9.12
C ASP A 258 10.16 25.73 -7.71
N GLY A 259 10.34 24.90 -6.66
CA GLY A 259 10.44 25.31 -5.27
C GLY A 259 9.09 25.46 -4.53
N SER A 260 7.96 25.26 -5.21
CA SER A 260 6.61 25.34 -4.61
C SER A 260 6.29 24.17 -3.65
N VAL A 261 7.14 23.15 -3.58
CA VAL A 261 6.99 22.02 -2.64
C VAL A 261 6.92 22.46 -1.18
N SER A 262 7.50 23.61 -0.83
CA SER A 262 7.40 24.19 0.53
C SER A 262 5.95 24.52 0.90
N ASP A 263 5.19 25.13 -0.01
CA ASP A 263 3.78 25.46 0.21
C ASP A 263 2.91 24.19 0.20
N LEU A 264 3.24 23.22 -0.65
CA LEU A 264 2.61 21.90 -0.68
C LEU A 264 2.70 21.22 0.70
N ILE A 265 3.89 21.20 1.32
CA ILE A 265 4.10 20.63 2.65
C ILE A 265 3.22 21.32 3.69
N LYS A 266 3.22 22.66 3.71
CA LYS A 266 2.43 23.47 4.65
C LYS A 266 0.94 23.21 4.53
N ILE A 267 0.40 23.20 3.31
CA ILE A 267 -1.03 22.96 3.07
C ILE A 267 -1.40 21.51 3.44
N SER A 268 -0.58 20.53 3.06
CA SER A 268 -0.81 19.12 3.39
C SER A 268 -0.87 18.87 4.90
N GLU A 269 0.05 19.46 5.67
CA GLU A 269 0.08 19.35 7.13
C GLU A 269 -1.09 20.09 7.79
N ALA A 270 -1.45 21.27 7.28
CA ALA A 270 -2.60 22.03 7.78
C ALA A 270 -3.93 21.26 7.55
N LEU A 271 -4.08 20.58 6.41
CA LEU A 271 -5.25 19.73 6.14
C LEU A 271 -5.32 18.54 7.10
N HIS A 272 -4.19 17.88 7.37
CA HIS A 272 -4.11 16.82 8.39
C HIS A 272 -4.54 17.33 9.76
N GLU A 273 -3.99 18.47 10.22
CA GLU A 273 -4.30 19.02 11.53
C GLU A 273 -5.78 19.43 11.64
N LYS A 274 -6.33 20.03 10.58
CA LYS A 274 -7.75 20.36 10.48
C LYS A 274 -8.63 19.12 10.64
N LYS A 275 -8.25 17.99 10.01
CA LYS A 275 -9.00 16.74 10.12
C LYS A 275 -8.93 16.15 11.54
N VAL A 276 -7.76 16.19 12.19
CA VAL A 276 -7.61 15.75 13.59
C VAL A 276 -8.49 16.59 14.52
N ALA A 277 -8.52 17.92 14.35
CA ALA A 277 -9.40 18.81 15.11
C ALA A 277 -10.88 18.50 14.88
N GLN A 278 -11.29 18.24 13.63
CA GLN A 278 -12.66 17.82 13.31
C GLN A 278 -13.05 16.51 14.01
N ILE A 279 -12.14 15.53 14.07
CA ILE A 279 -12.38 14.26 14.79
C ILE A 279 -12.51 14.52 16.30
N ALA A 280 -11.69 15.39 16.88
CA ALA A 280 -11.83 15.80 18.28
C ALA A 280 -13.18 16.47 18.56
N ASP A 281 -13.66 17.33 17.65
CA ASP A 281 -14.97 17.95 17.75
C ASP A 281 -16.12 16.93 17.67
N MET A 282 -16.00 15.91 16.82
CA MET A 282 -16.96 14.79 16.74
C MET A 282 -17.04 14.03 18.07
N ILE A 283 -15.90 13.74 18.69
CA ILE A 283 -15.82 13.09 20.01
C ILE A 283 -16.46 13.99 21.08
N ARG A 284 -16.11 15.29 21.09
CA ARG A 284 -16.69 16.27 22.02
C ARG A 284 -18.21 16.34 21.90
N ALA A 285 -18.77 16.32 20.69
CA ALA A 285 -20.21 16.35 20.49
C ALA A 285 -20.92 15.16 21.16
N LYS A 286 -20.24 14.00 21.26
CA LYS A 286 -20.74 12.78 21.91
C LYS A 286 -20.23 12.56 23.35
N ARG A 287 -19.56 13.55 23.96
CA ARG A 287 -18.88 13.45 25.29
C ARG A 287 -19.74 12.97 26.46
N LYS A 288 -21.07 12.99 26.33
CA LYS A 288 -21.97 12.48 27.38
C LYS A 288 -21.98 10.95 27.45
N LYS A 289 -21.71 10.29 26.33
CA LYS A 289 -21.69 8.82 26.22
C LYS A 289 -20.26 8.29 26.10
N ILE A 290 -19.45 8.90 25.23
CA ILE A 290 -18.09 8.42 24.93
C ILE A 290 -17.18 8.51 26.15
N ARG A 291 -16.55 7.38 26.50
CA ARG A 291 -15.53 7.26 27.55
C ARG A 291 -14.22 6.68 27.00
N VAL A 292 -14.29 5.89 25.93
CA VAL A 292 -13.13 5.21 25.33
C VAL A 292 -13.03 5.54 23.84
N VAL A 293 -11.87 6.02 23.41
CA VAL A 293 -11.51 6.24 22.01
C VAL A 293 -10.54 5.15 21.61
N LEU A 294 -10.94 4.30 20.65
CA LEU A 294 -10.15 3.18 20.17
C LEU A 294 -9.53 3.53 18.82
N ILE A 295 -8.21 3.47 18.72
CA ILE A 295 -7.45 3.79 17.50
C ILE A 295 -6.79 2.52 17.00
N SER A 296 -7.20 2.06 15.82
CA SER A 296 -6.60 0.92 15.13
C SER A 296 -6.06 1.34 13.77
N GLY A 297 -5.27 0.46 13.17
CA GLY A 297 -4.55 0.71 11.94
C GLY A 297 -3.46 -0.31 11.73
N PRO A 298 -3.09 -0.61 10.48
CA PRO A 298 -2.07 -1.59 10.18
C PRO A 298 -0.66 -1.10 10.57
N SER A 299 0.37 -1.92 10.36
CA SER A 299 1.74 -1.53 10.69
C SER A 299 2.17 -0.30 9.87
N SER A 300 2.91 0.60 10.50
CA SER A 300 3.40 1.86 9.93
C SER A 300 2.32 2.82 9.42
N SER A 301 1.11 2.76 9.97
CA SER A 301 0.05 3.74 9.70
C SER A 301 0.16 5.05 10.48
N GLY A 302 1.06 5.16 11.46
CA GLY A 302 1.24 6.37 12.27
C GLY A 302 0.17 6.58 13.35
N LYS A 303 -0.40 5.47 13.87
CA LYS A 303 -1.36 5.47 15.00
C LYS A 303 -0.83 6.27 16.19
N THR A 304 0.43 6.03 16.56
CA THR A 304 1.03 6.61 17.77
C THR A 304 1.12 8.13 17.68
N THR A 305 1.60 8.67 16.56
CA THR A 305 1.60 10.11 16.38
C THR A 305 0.20 10.69 16.23
N PHE A 306 -0.70 10.00 15.52
CA PHE A 306 -2.10 10.41 15.41
C PHE A 306 -2.78 10.49 16.78
N ALA A 307 -2.60 9.50 17.66
CA ALA A 307 -3.18 9.48 19.01
C ALA A 307 -2.66 10.64 19.86
N LYS A 308 -1.37 10.97 19.77
CA LYS A 308 -0.77 12.12 20.47
C LYS A 308 -1.34 13.45 19.96
N ARG A 309 -1.44 13.63 18.63
CA ARG A 309 -2.07 14.82 18.02
C ARG A 309 -3.54 14.95 18.41
N LEU A 310 -4.29 13.85 18.34
CA LEU A 310 -5.69 13.81 18.77
C LEU A 310 -5.82 14.15 20.26
N GLY A 311 -4.92 13.67 21.11
CA GLY A 311 -4.87 14.02 22.53
C GLY A 311 -4.75 15.54 22.75
N ILE A 312 -3.89 16.22 21.98
CA ILE A 312 -3.80 17.69 22.03
C ILE A 312 -5.13 18.33 21.60
N GLN A 313 -5.70 17.91 20.48
CA GLN A 313 -6.95 18.49 19.98
C GLN A 313 -8.14 18.22 20.90
N LEU A 314 -8.18 17.09 21.59
CA LEU A 314 -9.17 16.81 22.63
C LEU A 314 -9.00 17.74 23.83
N ARG A 315 -7.77 18.07 24.24
CA ARG A 315 -7.51 19.08 25.29
C ARG A 315 -7.97 20.47 24.85
N VAL A 316 -7.68 20.87 23.62
CA VAL A 316 -8.18 22.12 23.03
C VAL A 316 -9.72 22.15 23.04
N ALA A 317 -10.35 21.00 22.76
CA ALA A 317 -11.80 20.84 22.82
C ALA A 317 -12.38 20.79 24.25
N GLY A 318 -11.57 20.90 25.30
CA GLY A 318 -11.97 20.93 26.70
C GLY A 318 -12.12 19.55 27.37
N LEU A 319 -11.57 18.50 26.75
CA LEU A 319 -11.57 17.13 27.27
C LEU A 319 -10.20 16.79 27.87
N GLN A 320 -10.15 15.81 28.77
CA GLN A 320 -8.90 15.35 29.39
C GLN A 320 -8.60 13.93 28.93
N PRO A 321 -7.79 13.75 27.88
CA PRO A 321 -7.44 12.44 27.39
C PRO A 321 -6.32 11.81 28.22
N VAL A 322 -6.48 10.52 28.51
CA VAL A 322 -5.47 9.66 29.12
C VAL A 322 -5.16 8.54 28.14
N LYS A 323 -3.89 8.36 27.80
CA LYS A 323 -3.45 7.32 26.87
C LYS A 323 -3.20 6.01 27.62
N ILE A 324 -3.66 4.90 27.04
CA ILE A 324 -3.28 3.53 27.42
C ILE A 324 -2.78 2.83 26.16
N SER A 325 -1.56 2.29 26.21
CA SER A 325 -1.02 1.48 25.11
C SER A 325 -1.55 0.06 25.21
N MET A 326 -2.17 -0.45 24.15
CA MET A 326 -2.64 -1.85 24.09
C MET A 326 -1.46 -2.83 24.12
N ASP A 327 -0.31 -2.42 23.59
CA ASP A 327 0.92 -3.23 23.54
C ASP A 327 1.43 -3.58 24.95
N ASN A 328 1.06 -2.82 25.99
CA ASN A 328 1.42 -3.17 27.36
C ASN A 328 0.64 -4.38 27.92
N TYR A 329 -0.41 -4.81 27.22
CA TYR A 329 -1.27 -5.93 27.61
C TYR A 329 -0.96 -7.22 26.83
N PHE A 330 0.16 -7.29 26.10
CA PHE A 330 0.62 -8.57 25.55
C PHE A 330 0.76 -9.63 26.66
N VAL A 331 0.39 -10.86 26.35
CA VAL A 331 0.70 -12.02 27.18
C VAL A 331 2.20 -12.31 27.10
N ASP A 332 2.74 -13.01 28.10
CA ASP A 332 4.13 -13.45 28.04
C ASP A 332 4.38 -14.28 26.77
N ARG A 333 5.57 -14.14 26.17
CA ARG A 333 5.90 -14.70 24.85
C ARG A 333 5.61 -16.19 24.71
N HIS A 334 5.77 -16.97 25.78
CA HIS A 334 5.49 -18.42 25.78
C HIS A 334 3.99 -18.77 25.77
N LEU A 335 3.12 -17.81 26.05
CA LEU A 335 1.66 -17.93 25.99
C LEU A 335 1.09 -17.39 24.66
N THR A 336 1.90 -16.68 23.86
CA THR A 336 1.49 -16.21 22.53
C THR A 336 1.09 -17.41 21.67
N PRO A 337 -0.07 -17.37 20.99
CA PRO A 337 -0.50 -18.47 20.12
C PRO A 337 0.50 -18.70 18.98
N LEU A 338 0.55 -19.93 18.48
CA LEU A 338 1.34 -20.28 17.30
C LEU A 338 0.49 -20.20 16.04
N ASP A 339 1.11 -19.79 14.93
CA ASP A 339 0.49 -19.76 13.61
C ASP A 339 0.51 -21.14 12.93
N GLU A 340 0.01 -21.19 11.69
CA GLU A 340 -0.05 -22.42 10.87
C GLU A 340 1.33 -23.05 10.59
N LYS A 341 2.43 -22.30 10.80
CA LYS A 341 3.81 -22.76 10.60
C LYS A 341 4.51 -23.11 11.91
N GLY A 342 3.84 -22.92 13.05
CA GLY A 342 4.40 -23.14 14.37
C GLY A 342 5.24 -21.95 14.89
N ASP A 343 5.21 -20.80 14.21
CA ASP A 343 5.84 -19.56 14.67
C ASP A 343 4.86 -18.76 15.55
N TYR A 344 5.37 -17.90 16.45
CA TYR A 344 4.50 -17.07 17.30
C TYR A 344 3.66 -16.07 16.47
N ASP A 345 2.33 -16.11 16.62
CA ASP A 345 1.39 -15.17 16.02
C ASP A 345 1.16 -13.95 16.92
N PHE A 346 2.09 -12.99 16.86
CA PHE A 346 2.01 -11.73 17.61
C PHE A 346 0.87 -10.80 17.14
N GLU A 347 0.26 -11.06 15.99
CA GLU A 347 -0.83 -10.25 15.45
C GLU A 347 -2.21 -10.83 15.83
N SER A 348 -2.26 -11.95 16.55
CA SER A 348 -3.48 -12.59 17.04
C SER A 348 -4.10 -11.84 18.22
N LEU A 349 -5.44 -11.79 18.29
CA LEU A 349 -6.13 -11.17 19.43
C LEU A 349 -5.76 -11.86 20.75
N GLN A 350 -5.54 -13.17 20.71
CA GLN A 350 -5.13 -13.97 21.87
C GLN A 350 -3.69 -13.69 22.33
N ALA A 351 -2.89 -12.94 21.56
CA ALA A 351 -1.63 -12.41 22.05
C ALA A 351 -1.84 -11.28 23.08
N ILE A 352 -3.04 -10.71 23.16
CA ILE A 352 -3.40 -9.71 24.17
C ILE A 352 -4.17 -10.39 25.29
N ASP A 353 -3.87 -10.01 26.53
CA ASP A 353 -4.68 -10.34 27.71
C ASP A 353 -5.94 -9.48 27.71
N VAL A 354 -6.91 -9.90 26.90
CA VAL A 354 -8.20 -9.23 26.70
C VAL A 354 -8.95 -9.08 28.02
N GLU A 355 -8.78 -10.02 28.95
CA GLU A 355 -9.54 -10.08 30.18
C GLU A 355 -9.03 -9.05 31.17
N LEU A 356 -7.71 -8.99 31.38
CA LEU A 356 -7.09 -7.93 32.16
C LEU A 356 -7.36 -6.55 31.54
N PHE A 357 -7.31 -6.46 30.21
CA PHE A 357 -7.56 -5.21 29.50
C PHE A 357 -8.98 -4.68 29.75
N ASN A 358 -10.00 -5.53 29.62
CA ASN A 358 -11.38 -5.14 29.91
C ASN A 358 -11.61 -4.84 31.39
N GLU A 359 -11.01 -5.60 32.30
CA GLU A 359 -11.05 -5.35 33.74
C GLU A 359 -10.54 -3.93 34.07
N HIS A 360 -9.37 -3.57 33.53
CA HIS A 360 -8.77 -2.27 33.75
C HIS A 360 -9.62 -1.13 33.17
N LEU A 361 -10.15 -1.29 31.96
CA LEU A 361 -11.04 -0.29 31.37
C LEU A 361 -12.31 -0.07 32.21
N LEU A 362 -12.94 -1.13 32.69
CA LEU A 362 -14.14 -1.03 33.54
C LEU A 362 -13.85 -0.33 34.86
N LYS A 363 -12.78 -0.72 35.56
CA LYS A 363 -12.32 -0.08 36.81
C LYS A 363 -12.03 1.40 36.61
N LEU A 364 -11.28 1.75 35.57
CA LEU A 364 -11.00 3.14 35.22
C LEU A 364 -12.29 3.91 34.90
N MET A 365 -13.21 3.33 34.13
CA MET A 365 -14.49 3.97 33.80
C MET A 365 -15.37 4.21 35.04
N ALA A 366 -15.27 3.35 36.06
CA ALA A 366 -15.88 3.50 37.38
C ALA A 366 -15.16 4.52 38.29
N GLY A 367 -13.94 4.95 37.92
CA GLY A 367 -13.14 5.90 38.68
C GLY A 367 -12.26 5.25 39.74
N GLU A 368 -12.03 3.94 39.65
CA GLU A 368 -11.11 3.18 40.48
C GLU A 368 -9.65 3.35 40.00
N GLU A 369 -8.70 3.03 40.87
CA GLU A 369 -7.27 3.04 40.56
C GLU A 369 -6.85 1.65 40.03
N VAL A 370 -6.05 1.62 38.97
CA VAL A 370 -5.45 0.39 38.41
C VAL A 370 -3.94 0.57 38.30
N GLU A 371 -3.19 -0.52 38.43
CA GLU A 371 -1.77 -0.54 38.11
C GLU A 371 -1.60 -0.95 36.64
N LEU A 372 -1.06 -0.07 35.82
CA LEU A 372 -0.87 -0.35 34.40
C LEU A 372 0.32 -1.30 34.22
N PRO A 373 0.16 -2.36 33.40
CA PRO A 373 1.29 -3.20 33.05
C PRO A 373 2.25 -2.45 32.11
N ARG A 374 3.47 -2.96 32.02
CA ARG A 374 4.43 -2.69 30.95
C ARG A 374 4.84 -4.01 30.31
N PHE A 375 5.18 -3.96 29.03
CA PHE A 375 5.68 -5.13 28.31
C PHE A 375 7.13 -4.91 27.88
N ASP A 376 8.03 -5.80 28.28
CA ASP A 376 9.40 -5.80 27.80
C ASP A 376 9.48 -6.62 26.51
N PHE A 377 9.72 -5.95 25.38
CA PHE A 377 9.82 -6.62 24.08
C PHE A 377 11.11 -7.44 23.89
N GLN A 378 12.16 -7.18 24.66
CA GLN A 378 13.40 -7.96 24.61
C GLN A 378 13.18 -9.29 25.34
N GLU A 379 12.77 -9.22 26.61
CA GLU A 379 12.50 -10.39 27.46
C GLU A 379 11.22 -11.12 27.05
N GLY A 380 10.29 -10.43 26.39
CA GLY A 380 8.98 -10.97 26.01
C GLY A 380 8.09 -11.24 27.22
N LYS A 381 8.16 -10.39 28.25
CA LYS A 381 7.43 -10.57 29.51
C LYS A 381 6.70 -9.30 29.92
N ARG A 382 5.51 -9.51 30.47
CA ARG A 382 4.75 -8.43 31.11
C ARG A 382 5.19 -8.27 32.57
N TYR A 383 5.32 -7.03 33.01
CA TYR A 383 5.64 -6.69 34.40
C TYR A 383 4.85 -5.47 34.87
N PHE A 384 4.80 -5.29 36.19
CA PHE A 384 4.14 -4.17 36.84
C PHE A 384 5.20 -3.31 37.54
N ALA A 385 5.26 -2.03 37.20
CA ALA A 385 6.31 -1.11 37.62
C ALA A 385 5.87 -0.16 38.75
N GLY A 386 4.67 -0.34 39.32
CA GLY A 386 4.07 0.61 40.26
C GLY A 386 3.32 1.77 39.61
N ASP A 387 3.16 1.78 38.29
CA ASP A 387 2.48 2.84 37.55
C ASP A 387 0.96 2.81 37.79
N LYS A 388 0.50 3.63 38.73
CA LYS A 388 -0.92 3.71 39.08
C LYS A 388 -1.63 4.76 38.24
N LEU A 389 -2.78 4.39 37.69
CA LEU A 389 -3.65 5.28 36.94
C LEU A 389 -5.04 5.34 37.57
N LYS A 390 -5.56 6.56 37.73
CA LYS A 390 -6.94 6.83 38.11
C LYS A 390 -7.48 7.96 37.25
N ILE A 391 -8.67 7.79 36.69
CA ILE A 391 -9.29 8.81 35.83
C ILE A 391 -10.55 9.40 36.47
N LYS A 392 -10.87 10.64 36.10
CA LYS A 392 -12.10 11.32 36.54
C LYS A 392 -13.25 10.96 35.60
N LYS A 393 -14.49 11.17 36.07
CA LYS A 393 -15.73 10.87 35.30
C LYS A 393 -15.81 11.58 33.93
N LYS A 394 -15.10 12.70 33.74
CA LYS A 394 -15.09 13.49 32.50
C LYS A 394 -13.86 13.22 31.61
N ASP A 395 -12.93 12.39 32.07
CA ASP A 395 -11.73 12.06 31.32
C ASP A 395 -12.08 11.01 30.26
N ILE A 396 -11.31 11.01 29.17
CA ILE A 396 -11.48 10.09 28.04
C ILE A 396 -10.25 9.22 27.95
N ILE A 397 -10.44 7.92 27.82
CA ILE A 397 -9.35 6.96 27.60
C ILE A 397 -9.09 6.90 26.10
N ILE A 398 -7.84 7.09 25.67
CA ILE A 398 -7.38 6.82 24.31
C ILE A 398 -6.60 5.51 24.34
N VAL A 399 -7.04 4.53 23.58
CA VAL A 399 -6.34 3.26 23.38
C VAL A 399 -5.84 3.22 21.95
N GLU A 400 -4.55 2.95 21.76
CA GLU A 400 -4.00 2.65 20.44
C GLU A 400 -3.52 1.19 20.38
N GLY A 401 -3.81 0.52 19.27
CA GLY A 401 -3.40 -0.86 19.06
C GLY A 401 -4.01 -1.47 17.80
N ILE A 402 -3.38 -2.51 17.26
CA ILE A 402 -3.85 -3.16 16.03
C ILE A 402 -5.27 -3.72 16.14
N HIS A 403 -5.71 -4.13 17.33
CA HIS A 403 -7.04 -4.72 17.56
C HIS A 403 -8.12 -3.73 17.99
N GLY A 404 -7.86 -2.42 18.01
CA GLY A 404 -8.82 -1.42 18.52
C GLY A 404 -10.21 -1.43 17.88
N LEU A 405 -10.37 -2.02 16.69
CA LEU A 405 -11.66 -2.14 15.99
C LEU A 405 -12.24 -3.57 16.02
N ASN A 406 -11.49 -4.52 16.56
CA ASN A 406 -11.96 -5.89 16.74
C ASN A 406 -12.97 -5.90 17.91
N PRO A 407 -14.23 -6.32 17.68
CA PRO A 407 -15.24 -6.38 18.73
C PRO A 407 -14.81 -7.24 19.93
N GLY A 408 -14.00 -8.27 19.69
CA GLY A 408 -13.48 -9.15 20.73
C GLY A 408 -12.58 -8.46 21.75
N LEU A 409 -11.88 -7.38 21.37
CA LEU A 409 -10.97 -6.68 22.30
C LEU A 409 -11.69 -5.99 23.45
N THR A 410 -12.89 -5.46 23.20
CA THR A 410 -13.64 -4.63 24.17
C THR A 410 -15.05 -5.15 24.39
N SER A 411 -15.21 -6.47 24.40
CA SER A 411 -16.51 -7.16 24.50
C SER A 411 -17.30 -6.79 25.76
N HIS A 412 -16.63 -6.38 26.85
CA HIS A 412 -17.29 -6.00 28.11
C HIS A 412 -17.64 -4.51 28.20
N ILE A 413 -17.23 -3.70 27.23
CA ILE A 413 -17.49 -2.26 27.21
C ILE A 413 -18.70 -1.98 26.31
N ASP A 414 -19.62 -1.14 26.78
CA ASP A 414 -20.79 -0.69 26.00
C ASP A 414 -20.36 0.01 24.70
N GLU A 415 -20.99 -0.34 23.57
CA GLU A 415 -20.73 0.28 22.26
C GLU A 415 -21.00 1.78 22.27
N ASP A 416 -22.01 2.25 23.02
CA ASP A 416 -22.32 3.67 23.13
C ASP A 416 -21.22 4.47 23.86
N ALA A 417 -20.37 3.79 24.64
CA ALA A 417 -19.24 4.39 25.33
C ALA A 417 -17.97 4.45 24.46
N LYS A 418 -17.98 3.87 23.26
CA LYS A 418 -16.82 3.76 22.36
C LYS A 418 -16.90 4.76 21.21
N PHE A 419 -15.74 5.30 20.86
CA PHE A 419 -15.53 5.99 19.60
C PHE A 419 -14.35 5.37 18.86
N LYS A 420 -14.61 4.82 17.68
CA LYS A 420 -13.69 3.96 16.94
C LYS A 420 -13.06 4.72 15.77
N ILE A 421 -11.73 4.72 15.70
CA ILE A 421 -10.97 5.42 14.67
C ILE A 421 -10.06 4.43 13.94
N TYR A 422 -10.16 4.39 12.62
CA TYR A 422 -9.22 3.68 11.77
C TYR A 422 -8.19 4.63 11.17
N VAL A 423 -6.91 4.35 11.37
CA VAL A 423 -5.78 5.13 10.85
C VAL A 423 -4.98 4.28 9.88
N SER A 424 -4.86 4.71 8.62
CA SER A 424 -4.10 3.99 7.61
C SER A 424 -3.37 4.93 6.65
N ALA A 425 -2.29 4.47 6.03
CA ALA A 425 -1.59 5.23 4.99
C ALA A 425 -2.23 4.93 3.62
N LEU A 426 -3.39 5.52 3.38
CA LEU A 426 -4.16 5.36 2.15
C LEU A 426 -3.57 6.28 1.08
N THR A 427 -2.50 5.81 0.43
CA THR A 427 -1.77 6.58 -0.58
C THR A 427 -2.68 6.86 -1.78
N THR A 428 -3.06 8.12 -1.99
CA THR A 428 -3.93 8.54 -3.09
C THR A 428 -3.18 9.17 -4.25
N ILE A 429 -1.94 9.66 -4.03
CA ILE A 429 -1.10 10.14 -5.12
C ILE A 429 -0.73 8.95 -6.02
N SER A 430 -0.85 9.12 -7.34
CA SER A 430 -0.54 8.08 -8.32
C SER A 430 0.81 8.30 -8.99
N ILE A 431 1.33 7.28 -9.66
CA ILE A 431 2.50 7.44 -10.54
C ILE A 431 2.08 8.27 -11.77
N ASP A 432 0.96 7.89 -12.38
CA ASP A 432 0.23 8.61 -13.43
C ASP A 432 -1.26 8.19 -13.43
N GLY A 433 -2.05 8.55 -14.44
CA GLY A 433 -3.49 8.22 -14.49
C GLY A 433 -3.83 6.73 -14.52
N HIS A 434 -2.89 5.86 -14.88
CA HIS A 434 -3.10 4.41 -15.02
C HIS A 434 -2.28 3.58 -14.03
N ASN A 435 -1.26 4.17 -13.42
CA ASN A 435 -0.33 3.49 -12.52
C ASN A 435 -0.50 3.96 -11.07
N LEU A 436 -0.98 3.06 -10.21
CA LEU A 436 -1.15 3.34 -8.79
C LEU A 436 0.12 3.12 -7.99
N ILE A 437 0.20 3.84 -6.86
CA ILE A 437 1.12 3.50 -5.79
C ILE A 437 0.40 2.57 -4.80
N PRO A 438 0.85 1.32 -4.62
CA PRO A 438 0.25 0.44 -3.63
C PRO A 438 0.39 1.05 -2.22
N THR A 439 -0.71 1.13 -1.48
CA THR A 439 -0.69 1.60 -0.07
C THR A 439 0.24 0.75 0.80
N THR A 440 0.42 -0.53 0.45
CA THR A 440 1.37 -1.45 1.08
C THR A 440 2.82 -1.03 0.89
N ASP A 441 3.17 -0.45 -0.26
CA ASP A 441 4.55 -0.05 -0.55
C ASP A 441 4.93 1.20 0.26
N ASN A 442 4.01 2.16 0.41
CA ASN A 442 4.23 3.30 1.29
C ASN A 442 4.43 2.86 2.75
N ARG A 443 3.58 1.95 3.26
CA ARG A 443 3.73 1.42 4.63
C ARG A 443 5.01 0.62 4.82
N LEU A 444 5.39 -0.20 3.84
CA LEU A 444 6.68 -0.90 3.86
C LEU A 444 7.84 0.11 3.89
N ALA A 445 7.78 1.17 3.09
CA ALA A 445 8.82 2.19 3.05
C ALA A 445 8.96 2.94 4.38
N ARG A 446 7.83 3.37 4.97
CA ARG A 446 7.77 3.93 6.33
C ARG A 446 8.39 2.97 7.35
N ARG A 447 8.06 1.68 7.25
CA ARG A 447 8.57 0.64 8.16
C ARG A 447 10.07 0.46 8.03
N ILE A 448 10.61 0.33 6.81
CA ILE A 448 12.05 0.15 6.57
C ILE A 448 12.84 1.32 7.17
N VAL A 449 12.42 2.56 6.93
CA VAL A 449 13.14 3.74 7.45
C VAL A 449 13.10 3.78 8.97
N ARG A 450 11.94 3.56 9.59
CA ARG A 450 11.81 3.56 11.06
C ARG A 450 12.59 2.42 11.70
N ASP A 451 12.44 1.20 11.18
CA ASP A 451 13.05 0.01 11.76
C ASP A 451 14.59 0.10 11.67
N HIS A 452 15.11 0.66 10.57
CA HIS A 452 16.54 0.96 10.42
C HIS A 452 17.03 2.05 11.38
N LYS A 453 16.30 3.16 11.52
CA LYS A 453 16.72 4.29 12.35
C LYS A 453 16.60 4.04 13.85
N PHE A 454 15.54 3.36 14.29
CA PHE A 454 15.15 3.34 15.70
C PHE A 454 15.10 1.94 16.32
N ARG A 455 15.11 0.88 15.51
CA ARG A 455 14.95 -0.50 16.02
C ARG A 455 16.14 -1.41 15.71
N GLY A 456 17.16 -0.91 15.04
CA GLY A 456 18.39 -1.66 14.73
C GLY A 456 18.19 -2.80 13.72
N TYR A 457 17.06 -2.86 13.02
CA TYR A 457 16.83 -3.86 11.97
C TYR A 457 17.40 -3.40 10.64
N SER A 458 17.98 -4.32 9.86
CA SER A 458 18.32 -4.01 8.47
C SER A 458 17.06 -3.92 7.59
N ALA A 459 17.19 -3.31 6.41
CA ALA A 459 16.10 -3.36 5.43
C ALA A 459 15.78 -4.79 5.00
N ALA A 460 16.77 -5.69 4.94
CA ALA A 460 16.55 -7.10 4.64
C ALA A 460 15.69 -7.78 5.72
N ASP A 461 15.98 -7.54 7.01
CA ASP A 461 15.17 -8.10 8.11
C ASP A 461 13.72 -7.61 8.08
N THR A 462 13.53 -6.35 7.67
CA THR A 462 12.19 -5.76 7.56
C THR A 462 11.42 -6.36 6.38
N ILE A 463 12.07 -6.49 5.21
CA ILE A 463 11.46 -7.05 4.00
C ILE A 463 11.08 -8.52 4.22
N SER A 464 11.95 -9.32 4.85
CA SER A 464 11.71 -10.75 5.06
C SER A 464 10.47 -11.01 5.93
N ARG A 465 10.22 -10.16 6.93
CA ARG A 465 9.05 -10.25 7.83
C ARG A 465 7.77 -9.65 7.26
N TRP A 466 7.85 -8.87 6.18
CA TRP A 466 6.71 -8.11 5.66
C TRP A 466 5.53 -9.02 5.26
N GLY A 467 5.80 -10.21 4.72
CA GLY A 467 4.77 -11.17 4.36
C GLY A 467 3.92 -11.63 5.55
N SER A 468 4.55 -11.96 6.68
CA SER A 468 3.86 -12.37 7.91
C SER A 468 3.00 -11.24 8.46
N VAL A 469 3.56 -10.02 8.52
CA VAL A 469 2.84 -8.82 8.95
C VAL A 469 1.59 -8.60 8.10
N ARG A 470 1.72 -8.68 6.77
CA ARG A 470 0.59 -8.52 5.84
C ARG A 470 -0.50 -9.57 6.08
N ASN A 471 -0.13 -10.81 6.34
CA ASN A 471 -1.08 -11.87 6.66
C ASN A 471 -1.83 -11.59 7.97
N GLY A 472 -1.12 -11.10 9.01
CA GLY A 472 -1.75 -10.68 10.27
C GLY A 472 -2.74 -9.53 10.06
N GLU A 473 -2.36 -8.52 9.26
CA GLU A 473 -3.25 -7.39 8.92
C GLU A 473 -4.53 -7.85 8.18
N ASP A 474 -4.38 -8.76 7.21
CA ASP A 474 -5.48 -9.31 6.41
C ASP A 474 -6.47 -10.13 7.27
N LYS A 475 -6.00 -10.78 8.34
CA LYS A 475 -6.82 -11.55 9.28
C LYS A 475 -7.44 -10.68 10.40
N ASN A 476 -6.66 -9.75 10.96
CA ASN A 476 -6.97 -9.15 12.26
C ASN A 476 -7.30 -7.66 12.22
N ILE A 477 -7.08 -6.97 11.09
CA ILE A 477 -7.25 -5.51 10.99
C ILE A 477 -8.25 -5.13 9.90
N PHE A 478 -7.99 -5.50 8.64
CA PHE A 478 -8.84 -5.09 7.51
C PHE A 478 -10.29 -5.59 7.58
N PRO A 479 -10.60 -6.78 8.14
CA PRO A 479 -11.99 -7.20 8.33
C PRO A 479 -12.80 -6.25 9.22
N TYR A 480 -12.14 -5.50 10.10
CA TYR A 480 -12.78 -4.62 11.08
C TYR A 480 -12.68 -3.13 10.74
N GLN A 481 -12.03 -2.74 9.64
CA GLN A 481 -11.78 -1.32 9.33
C GLN A 481 -13.07 -0.50 9.17
N GLU A 482 -14.12 -1.09 8.59
CA GLU A 482 -15.43 -0.44 8.42
C GLU A 482 -16.24 -0.35 9.73
N ASN A 483 -15.79 -0.98 10.83
CA ASN A 483 -16.39 -0.80 12.16
C ASN A 483 -16.06 0.58 12.78
N ALA A 484 -15.14 1.34 12.18
CA ALA A 484 -14.74 2.66 12.69
C ALA A 484 -15.84 3.71 12.54
N ASP A 485 -16.05 4.57 13.54
CA ASP A 485 -16.91 5.76 13.42
C ASP A 485 -16.34 6.76 12.40
N VAL A 486 -15.01 6.85 12.33
CA VAL A 486 -14.30 7.73 11.41
C VAL A 486 -12.97 7.10 10.99
N MET A 487 -12.56 7.40 9.77
CA MET A 487 -11.24 7.02 9.25
C MET A 487 -10.36 8.25 9.11
N PHE A 488 -9.07 8.08 9.36
CA PHE A 488 -8.04 9.09 9.12
C PHE A 488 -6.99 8.49 8.19
N ASN A 489 -6.83 9.12 7.02
CA ASN A 489 -5.74 8.79 6.15
C ASN A 489 -4.49 9.56 6.59
N SER A 490 -3.48 8.81 6.99
CA SER A 490 -2.20 9.30 7.46
C SER A 490 -1.21 9.60 6.32
N ALA A 491 -1.51 9.24 5.07
CA ALA A 491 -0.62 9.47 3.94
C ALA A 491 -0.52 10.97 3.62
N LEU A 492 0.71 11.46 3.43
CA LEU A 492 0.99 12.85 3.07
C LEU A 492 1.49 12.88 1.62
N LEU A 493 1.03 13.86 0.82
CA LEU A 493 1.26 13.85 -0.64
C LEU A 493 2.75 13.92 -1.03
N TYR A 494 3.59 14.52 -0.17
CA TYR A 494 5.03 14.68 -0.42
C TYR A 494 5.89 13.56 0.18
N GLU A 495 5.32 12.67 1.00
CA GLU A 495 6.12 11.85 1.92
C GLU A 495 7.09 10.90 1.24
N LEU A 496 6.72 10.36 0.09
CA LEU A 496 7.56 9.40 -0.64
C LEU A 496 8.80 10.08 -1.24
N GLY A 497 8.69 11.36 -1.63
CA GLY A 497 9.85 12.16 -2.04
C GLY A 497 10.78 12.48 -0.86
N VAL A 498 10.25 12.58 0.36
CA VAL A 498 11.07 12.72 1.58
C VAL A 498 11.73 11.39 1.94
N ILE A 499 10.94 10.32 1.99
CA ILE A 499 11.39 8.97 2.33
C ILE A 499 12.51 8.51 1.40
N LYS A 500 12.47 8.89 0.11
CA LYS A 500 13.51 8.59 -0.89
C LYS A 500 14.92 8.81 -0.36
N GLN A 501 15.16 9.93 0.32
CA GLN A 501 16.48 10.31 0.83
C GLN A 501 17.01 9.36 1.90
N PHE A 502 16.10 8.76 2.68
CA PHE A 502 16.45 7.88 3.79
C PHE A 502 16.43 6.41 3.41
N ILE A 503 15.53 6.01 2.52
CA ILE A 503 15.36 4.59 2.17
C ILE A 503 16.37 4.11 1.13
N THR A 504 16.80 4.97 0.21
CA THR A 504 17.67 4.59 -0.91
C THR A 504 19.00 3.98 -0.42
N PRO A 505 19.77 4.64 0.48
CA PRO A 505 21.04 4.06 0.95
C PRO A 505 20.86 2.73 1.69
N VAL A 506 19.75 2.58 2.41
CA VAL A 506 19.46 1.37 3.19
C VAL A 506 19.11 0.20 2.27
N LEU A 507 18.34 0.43 1.21
CA LEU A 507 18.04 -0.60 0.21
C LEU A 507 19.28 -1.00 -0.61
N GLU A 508 20.13 -0.05 -0.96
CA GLU A 508 21.39 -0.31 -1.69
C GLU A 508 22.38 -1.16 -0.90
N SER A 509 22.29 -1.17 0.43
CA SER A 509 23.13 -1.99 1.31
C SER A 509 22.80 -3.49 1.26
N ILE A 510 21.67 -3.90 0.67
CA ILE A 510 21.25 -5.30 0.62
C ILE A 510 22.10 -6.04 -0.42
N ASN A 511 22.78 -7.11 0.02
CA ASN A 511 23.64 -7.91 -0.84
C ASN A 511 22.83 -8.64 -1.94
N PRO A 512 23.31 -8.69 -3.20
CA PRO A 512 22.67 -9.43 -4.28
C PRO A 512 22.34 -10.91 -4.02
N GLY A 513 23.08 -11.57 -3.13
CA GLY A 513 22.84 -12.98 -2.76
C GLY A 513 21.73 -13.19 -1.72
N LYS A 514 21.11 -12.13 -1.21
CA LYS A 514 20.00 -12.23 -0.24
C LYS A 514 18.66 -12.46 -0.95
N PRO A 515 17.76 -13.30 -0.39
CA PRO A 515 16.40 -13.51 -0.93
C PRO A 515 15.56 -12.22 -1.06
N GLU A 516 15.86 -11.20 -0.26
CA GLU A 516 15.14 -9.92 -0.23
C GLU A 516 15.60 -8.94 -1.32
N TYR A 517 16.73 -9.22 -1.98
CA TYR A 517 17.32 -8.35 -2.98
C TYR A 517 16.40 -8.02 -4.18
N PRO A 518 15.58 -8.94 -4.72
CA PRO A 518 14.60 -8.60 -5.76
C PRO A 518 13.62 -7.50 -5.33
N GLU A 519 13.11 -7.57 -4.10
CA GLU A 519 12.18 -6.58 -3.57
C GLU A 519 12.90 -5.24 -3.32
N ALA A 520 14.15 -5.28 -2.85
CA ALA A 520 14.98 -4.09 -2.71
C ALA A 520 15.19 -3.37 -4.06
N LYS A 521 15.53 -4.12 -5.12
CA LYS A 521 15.64 -3.58 -6.48
C LYS A 521 14.33 -2.99 -7.00
N ARG A 522 13.20 -3.65 -6.71
CA ARG A 522 11.87 -3.16 -7.08
C ARG A 522 11.56 -1.82 -6.40
N LEU A 523 11.85 -1.70 -5.11
CA LEU A 523 11.69 -0.47 -4.34
C LEU A 523 12.66 0.63 -4.79
N LEU A 524 13.92 0.31 -5.10
CA LEU A 524 14.85 1.29 -5.69
C LEU A 524 14.34 1.82 -7.03
N LYS A 525 13.83 0.93 -7.90
CA LYS A 525 13.14 1.35 -9.14
C LYS A 525 11.93 2.22 -8.83
N PHE A 526 11.13 1.91 -7.80
CA PHE A 526 9.99 2.72 -7.37
C PHE A 526 10.41 4.12 -6.93
N PHE A 527 11.42 4.23 -6.07
CA PHE A 527 11.92 5.53 -5.60
C PHE A 527 12.65 6.32 -6.68
N SER A 528 13.07 5.68 -7.79
CA SER A 528 13.67 6.40 -8.94
C SER A 528 12.71 7.39 -9.62
N TYR A 529 11.39 7.23 -9.45
CA TYR A 529 10.40 8.14 -10.05
C TYR A 529 10.23 9.46 -9.29
N PHE A 530 10.63 9.54 -8.01
CA PHE A 530 10.47 10.73 -7.19
C PHE A 530 11.72 11.61 -7.23
N LEU A 531 11.59 12.92 -7.22
CA LEU A 531 12.68 13.81 -6.81
C LEU A 531 12.76 13.89 -5.28
N PRO A 532 13.96 14.10 -4.70
CA PRO A 532 14.10 14.23 -3.25
C PRO A 532 13.42 15.52 -2.77
N VAL A 533 12.53 15.39 -1.79
CA VAL A 533 11.82 16.53 -1.18
C VAL A 533 12.53 16.98 0.10
N PRO A 534 12.92 18.26 0.25
CA PRO A 534 13.59 18.77 1.45
C PRO A 534 12.80 18.53 2.75
N THR A 535 13.52 18.38 3.88
CA THR A 535 12.92 18.05 5.18
C THR A 535 12.66 19.25 6.08
N ASP A 536 13.20 20.42 5.74
CA ASP A 536 13.30 21.59 6.62
C ASP A 536 11.92 22.16 6.99
N GLU A 537 10.99 22.10 6.05
CA GLU A 537 9.62 22.62 6.21
C GLU A 537 8.67 21.63 6.90
N ILE A 538 9.12 20.40 7.19
CA ILE A 538 8.27 19.40 7.85
C ILE A 538 8.16 19.74 9.35
N PRO A 539 6.95 20.04 9.86
CA PRO A 539 6.75 20.41 11.26
C PRO A 539 7.25 19.33 12.23
N PRO A 540 7.72 19.69 13.43
CA PRO A 540 8.12 18.72 14.46
C PRO A 540 6.94 17.90 15.00
N THR A 541 5.71 18.36 14.80
CA THR A 541 4.46 17.65 15.14
C THR A 541 3.94 16.77 13.99
N SER A 542 4.60 16.77 12.83
CA SER A 542 4.22 15.96 11.69
C SER A 542 4.28 14.47 12.03
N LEU A 543 3.34 13.71 11.47
CA LEU A 543 3.34 12.25 11.54
C LEU A 543 4.59 11.65 10.90
N MET A 544 5.22 12.33 9.95
CA MET A 544 6.47 11.89 9.33
C MET A 544 7.63 11.79 10.33
N LYS A 545 7.61 12.61 11.39
CA LYS A 545 8.71 12.63 12.37
C LYS A 545 8.77 11.35 13.21
N GLU A 546 7.70 10.55 13.25
CA GLU A 546 7.71 9.17 13.77
C GLU A 546 8.70 8.27 13.03
N PHE A 547 8.80 8.44 11.71
CA PHE A 547 9.63 7.61 10.85
C PHE A 547 11.00 8.23 10.58
N LEU A 548 11.08 9.56 10.55
CA LEU A 548 12.29 10.29 10.17
C LEU A 548 13.13 10.77 11.36
N GLY A 549 12.53 10.93 12.54
CA GLY A 549 13.13 11.59 13.71
C GLY A 549 12.87 13.09 13.75
N GLY A 550 13.28 13.75 14.84
CA GLY A 550 13.09 15.20 15.05
C GLY A 550 11.66 15.59 15.45
N SER A 551 10.94 14.66 16.08
CA SER A 551 9.59 14.88 16.59
C SER A 551 9.60 15.68 17.89
N SER A 552 8.63 16.57 18.09
CA SER A 552 8.37 17.19 19.39
C SER A 552 7.58 16.29 20.35
N PHE A 553 7.06 15.17 19.86
CA PHE A 553 6.51 14.11 20.69
C PHE A 553 7.58 13.12 21.11
N GLU A 554 7.56 12.72 22.38
CA GLU A 554 8.32 11.59 22.90
C GLU A 554 7.63 10.28 22.52
N TYR A 555 8.38 9.26 22.11
CA TYR A 555 7.87 7.92 21.85
C TYR A 555 8.42 6.97 22.92
N GLU A 556 7.57 6.04 23.36
CA GLU A 556 7.93 5.02 24.35
C GLU A 556 8.78 3.90 23.74
#